data_AF-A0A7K3J1B1-F1
#
_entry.id   AF-A0A7K3J1B1-F1
#
_cell.length_a   1.000
_cell.length_b   1.000
_cell.length_c   1.000
_cell.angle_alpha   90.00
_cell.angle_beta   90.00
_cell.angle_gamma   90.00
#
_symmetry.space_group_name_H-M   'P 1'
#
loop_
_entity.id
_entity.type
_entity.pdbx_description
1 polymer ?
#
loop_
_entity_poly.entity_id
_entity_poly.type
_entity_poly.pdbx_seq_one_letter_code
_entity_poly.pdbx_strand_id
1 'polypeptide(L)'
;QHIGYEFTDRKNLQLKRLAEDVEDTGQWDQEIEMDMIDDIFWLFPSSLYRLIGGYSNYFWFSAEQADLAMRAVKAGYRLIYTPEARLWHKGSLSIGGRDKNPAHAYYDLQGSLVFRFLHLGRLRFLVFYFSIVFSILKGSLKNAFKRVFGISNDTNMSRASFRALLWFNKWVFTRGDNNGSNPFSR
;
A
#
# COMPACT_ATOMS: atom_id res chain seq x y z
N GLN A 1 -13.55 -10.45 11.76
CA GLN A 1 -14.11 -9.18 11.26
C GLN A 1 -12.94 -8.25 10.94
N HIS A 2 -13.02 -7.35 9.95
CA HIS A 2 -11.99 -6.31 9.78
C HIS A 2 -12.60 -4.96 10.10
N ILE A 3 -11.95 -4.18 10.97
CA ILE A 3 -12.48 -2.91 11.48
C ILE A 3 -11.60 -1.70 11.10
N GLY A 4 -10.49 -1.94 10.38
CA GLY A 4 -9.50 -0.94 10.01
C GLY A 4 -8.14 -1.17 10.67
N TYR A 5 -7.39 -0.09 10.87
CA TYR A 5 -5.99 -0.13 11.27
C TYR A 5 -5.63 0.95 12.28
N GLU A 6 -4.59 0.68 13.06
CA GLU A 6 -3.94 1.62 13.98
C GLU A 6 -2.49 1.89 13.54
N PHE A 7 -1.98 3.09 13.79
CA PHE A 7 -0.56 3.38 13.62
C PHE A 7 0.25 2.76 14.75
N THR A 8 1.15 1.84 14.40
CA THR A 8 2.23 1.41 15.31
C THR A 8 3.39 2.41 15.29
N ASP A 9 3.58 3.08 14.16
CA ASP A 9 4.50 4.19 14.01
C ASP A 9 3.95 5.20 12.99
N ARG A 10 3.25 6.22 13.52
CA ARG A 10 2.68 7.32 12.71
C ARG A 10 3.76 8.13 11.99
N LYS A 11 4.99 8.19 12.53
CA LYS A 11 6.10 8.96 11.94
C LYS A 11 6.62 8.32 10.66
N ASN A 12 6.53 6.99 10.55
CA ASN A 12 6.95 6.22 9.38
C ASN A 12 5.77 5.60 8.59
N LEU A 13 4.54 6.00 8.94
CA LEU A 13 3.29 5.51 8.33
C LEU A 13 3.23 3.97 8.35
N GLN A 14 3.53 3.38 9.51
CA GLN A 14 3.40 1.95 9.74
C GLN A 14 2.08 1.67 10.44
N LEU A 15 1.29 0.80 9.82
CA LEU A 15 -0.05 0.45 10.26
C LEU A 15 -0.08 -1.02 10.68
N LYS A 16 -0.88 -1.31 11.70
CA LYS A 16 -1.27 -2.65 12.10
C LYS A 16 -2.75 -2.83 11.85
N ARG A 17 -3.10 -3.94 11.22
CA ARG A 17 -4.48 -4.38 11.03
C ARG A 17 -5.09 -4.79 12.38
N LEU A 18 -6.32 -4.35 12.63
CA LEU A 18 -7.08 -4.75 13.81
C LEU A 18 -8.09 -5.87 13.50
N ALA A 19 -8.47 -6.58 14.56
CA ALA A 19 -9.43 -7.70 14.56
C ALA A 19 -9.06 -8.88 13.63
N GLU A 20 -7.77 -9.01 13.27
CA GLU A 20 -7.26 -10.15 12.51
C GLU A 20 -7.14 -11.39 13.42
N ASP A 21 -7.72 -12.51 12.99
CA ASP A 21 -7.74 -13.80 13.71
C ASP A 21 -8.28 -13.74 15.15
N VAL A 22 -9.13 -12.74 15.43
CA VAL A 22 -9.84 -12.60 16.70
C VAL A 22 -11.34 -12.89 16.48
N GLU A 23 -11.91 -13.71 17.34
CA GLU A 23 -13.35 -13.94 17.38
C GLU A 23 -14.08 -12.66 17.81
N ASP A 24 -15.13 -12.29 17.07
CA ASP A 24 -15.97 -11.15 17.39
C ASP A 24 -17.08 -11.59 18.36
N THR A 25 -16.98 -11.13 19.60
CA THR A 25 -17.94 -11.35 20.70
C THR A 25 -18.74 -10.08 21.03
N GLY A 26 -18.73 -9.09 20.12
CA GLY A 26 -19.36 -7.77 20.31
C GLY A 26 -18.42 -6.72 20.89
N GLN A 27 -17.12 -7.02 21.03
CA GLN A 27 -16.10 -6.09 21.54
C GLN A 27 -15.85 -4.91 20.59
N TRP A 28 -16.37 -4.97 19.36
CA TRP A 28 -16.26 -3.93 18.34
C TRP A 28 -17.61 -3.32 17.97
N ASP A 29 -18.66 -3.47 18.78
CA ASP A 29 -20.01 -2.93 18.51
C ASP A 29 -20.16 -1.45 18.92
N GLN A 30 -19.09 -0.67 18.80
CA GLN A 30 -19.10 0.78 19.00
C GLN A 30 -18.45 1.50 17.82
N GLU A 31 -18.87 2.74 17.59
CA GLU A 31 -18.17 3.61 16.64
C GLU A 31 -16.77 3.93 17.17
N ILE A 32 -15.77 3.74 16.32
CA ILE A 32 -14.37 3.94 16.68
C ILE A 32 -13.73 4.86 15.64
N GLU A 33 -13.05 5.89 16.12
CA GLU A 33 -12.16 6.68 15.27
C GLU A 33 -10.88 5.88 15.01
N MET A 34 -10.59 5.64 13.73
CA MET A 34 -9.48 4.79 13.29
C MET A 34 -8.35 5.65 12.72
N ASP A 35 -7.12 5.15 12.79
CA ASP A 35 -5.99 5.79 12.11
C ASP A 35 -6.02 5.58 10.60
N MET A 36 -6.59 4.46 10.15
CA MET A 36 -6.85 4.14 8.75
C MET A 36 -8.01 3.14 8.65
N ILE A 37 -8.75 3.20 7.55
CA ILE A 37 -9.85 2.29 7.22
C ILE A 37 -9.64 1.72 5.82
N ASP A 38 -10.22 0.56 5.54
CA ASP A 38 -10.22 -0.05 4.20
C ASP A 38 -11.35 0.55 3.35
N ASP A 39 -11.14 0.72 2.06
CA ASP A 39 -12.03 1.43 1.13
C ASP A 39 -13.04 0.52 0.42
N ILE A 40 -13.27 -0.67 0.95
CA ILE A 40 -14.31 -1.59 0.46
C ILE A 40 -15.67 -0.87 0.37
N PHE A 41 -15.97 -0.05 1.38
CA PHE A 41 -17.13 0.83 1.37
C PHE A 41 -16.88 2.05 2.24
N TRP A 42 -16.84 3.24 1.62
CA TRP A 42 -16.84 4.51 2.33
C TRP A 42 -18.06 5.34 1.97
N LEU A 43 -18.63 5.99 2.99
CA LEU A 43 -19.54 7.09 2.81
C LEU A 43 -18.87 8.35 3.35
N PHE A 44 -18.76 9.40 2.53
CA PHE A 44 -18.19 10.67 2.95
C PHE A 44 -18.91 11.85 2.30
N PRO A 45 -18.88 13.04 2.92
CA PRO A 45 -19.60 14.20 2.41
C PRO A 45 -19.14 14.61 1.02
N SER A 46 -20.08 14.99 0.15
CA SER A 46 -19.75 15.48 -1.20
C SER A 46 -18.86 16.72 -1.19
N SER A 47 -18.87 17.49 -0.09
CA SER A 47 -17.96 18.62 0.12
C SER A 47 -16.50 18.19 0.23
N LEU A 48 -16.21 17.03 0.84
CA LEU A 48 -14.85 16.48 0.91
C LEU A 48 -14.34 16.17 -0.50
N TYR A 49 -15.16 15.49 -1.33
CA TYR A 49 -14.79 15.21 -2.71
C TYR A 49 -14.48 16.49 -3.50
N ARG A 50 -15.32 17.52 -3.36
CA ARG A 50 -15.09 18.83 -4.01
C ARG A 50 -13.81 19.52 -3.52
N LEU A 51 -13.41 19.28 -2.27
CA LEU A 51 -12.24 19.91 -1.66
C LEU A 51 -10.92 19.22 -2.06
N ILE A 52 -10.86 17.88 -1.99
CA ILE A 52 -9.60 17.13 -2.15
C ILE A 52 -9.57 16.23 -3.38
N GLY A 53 -10.67 16.11 -4.12
CA GLY A 53 -10.83 15.16 -5.22
C GLY A 53 -11.04 13.71 -4.77
N GLY A 54 -10.98 12.78 -5.73
CA GLY A 54 -11.06 11.33 -5.49
C GLY A 54 -9.69 10.68 -5.26
N TYR A 55 -9.56 9.42 -5.67
CA TYR A 55 -8.27 8.73 -5.71
C TYR A 55 -7.29 9.47 -6.64
N SER A 56 -6.02 9.48 -6.25
CA SER A 56 -4.98 10.09 -7.06
C SER A 56 -4.62 9.19 -8.23
N ASN A 57 -4.52 9.78 -9.43
CA ASN A 57 -4.08 9.06 -10.65
C ASN A 57 -2.62 8.59 -10.59
N TYR A 58 -1.87 8.92 -9.53
CA TYR A 58 -0.52 8.39 -9.31
C TYR A 58 -0.50 6.90 -8.92
N PHE A 59 -1.65 6.37 -8.51
CA PHE A 59 -1.82 4.99 -8.10
C PHE A 59 -2.73 4.27 -9.10
N TRP A 60 -2.28 3.11 -9.56
CA TRP A 60 -3.14 2.15 -10.26
C TRP A 60 -3.66 1.08 -9.32
N PHE A 61 -2.80 0.63 -8.41
CA PHE A 61 -3.10 -0.37 -7.40
C PHE A 61 -2.17 -0.17 -6.21
N SER A 62 -2.68 -0.41 -5.01
CA SER A 62 -1.99 -0.29 -3.72
C SER A 62 -1.74 1.16 -3.30
N ALA A 63 -2.17 1.47 -2.07
CA ALA A 63 -2.02 2.74 -1.35
C ALA A 63 -2.84 3.95 -1.87
N GLU A 64 -3.65 3.81 -2.92
CA GLU A 64 -4.61 4.82 -3.39
C GLU A 64 -5.59 5.22 -2.28
N GLN A 65 -6.09 4.23 -1.54
CA GLN A 65 -6.97 4.45 -0.40
C GLN A 65 -6.28 5.20 0.73
N ALA A 66 -5.05 4.80 1.03
CA ALA A 66 -4.29 5.40 2.11
C ALA A 66 -3.96 6.86 1.79
N ASP A 67 -3.66 7.17 0.52
CA ASP A 67 -3.49 8.55 0.05
C ASP A 67 -4.75 9.39 0.24
N LEU A 68 -5.92 8.89 -0.19
CA LEU A 68 -7.19 9.59 -0.05
C LEU A 68 -7.56 9.81 1.43
N ALA A 69 -7.45 8.79 2.26
CA ALA A 69 -7.68 8.87 3.70
C ALA A 69 -6.72 9.88 4.37
N MET A 70 -5.43 9.85 4.05
CA MET A 70 -4.46 10.81 4.59
C MET A 70 -4.77 12.25 4.16
N ARG A 71 -5.22 12.47 2.92
CA ARG A 71 -5.66 13.79 2.46
C ARG A 71 -6.92 14.24 3.19
N ALA A 72 -7.88 13.35 3.43
CA ALA A 72 -9.09 13.65 4.18
C ALA A 72 -8.78 14.05 5.63
N VAL A 73 -7.90 13.30 6.31
CA VAL A 73 -7.44 13.63 7.67
C VAL A 73 -6.71 14.97 7.70
N LYS A 74 -5.84 15.26 6.72
CA LYS A 74 -5.19 16.59 6.60
C LYS A 74 -6.20 17.72 6.38
N ALA A 75 -7.36 17.44 5.79
CA ALA A 75 -8.46 18.39 5.61
C ALA A 75 -9.37 18.52 6.85
N GLY A 76 -9.04 17.86 7.97
CA GLY A 76 -9.77 17.94 9.24
C GLY A 76 -10.91 16.93 9.40
N TYR A 77 -10.99 15.93 8.52
CA TYR A 77 -11.99 14.86 8.63
C TYR A 77 -11.45 13.70 9.49
N ARG A 78 -12.38 12.95 10.08
CA ARG A 78 -12.09 11.76 10.89
C ARG A 78 -12.47 10.50 10.12
N LEU A 79 -11.73 9.43 10.33
CA LEU A 79 -12.01 8.12 9.74
C LEU A 79 -12.76 7.30 10.78
N ILE A 80 -14.03 7.00 10.54
CA ILE A 80 -14.90 6.36 11.52
C ILE A 80 -15.24 4.96 11.04
N TYR A 81 -14.99 3.97 11.89
CA TYR A 81 -15.55 2.64 11.77
C TYR A 81 -16.96 2.62 12.36
N THR A 82 -17.93 2.10 11.59
CA THR A 82 -19.35 2.02 11.98
C THR A 82 -19.80 0.56 12.03
N PRO A 83 -20.02 -0.02 13.23
CA PRO A 83 -20.21 -1.47 13.40
C PRO A 83 -21.53 -2.02 12.84
N GLU A 84 -22.54 -1.16 12.69
CA GLU A 84 -23.84 -1.52 12.12
C GLU A 84 -23.79 -1.63 10.59
N ALA A 85 -22.81 -1.00 9.94
CA ALA A 85 -22.62 -1.05 8.49
C ALA A 85 -21.81 -2.29 8.08
N ARG A 86 -22.47 -3.44 8.05
CA ARG A 86 -21.85 -4.75 7.78
C ARG A 86 -21.97 -5.16 6.32
N LEU A 87 -20.87 -5.65 5.74
CA LEU A 87 -20.81 -6.16 4.38
C LEU A 87 -19.83 -7.34 4.28
N TRP A 88 -20.06 -8.22 3.32
CA TRP A 88 -19.17 -9.34 3.03
C TRP A 88 -18.32 -9.03 1.81
N HIS A 89 -17.00 -9.09 1.98
CA HIS A 89 -16.04 -8.88 0.91
C HIS A 89 -15.20 -10.13 0.69
N LYS A 90 -15.16 -10.61 -0.56
CA LYS A 90 -14.30 -11.73 -0.95
C LYS A 90 -12.89 -11.22 -1.24
N GLY A 91 -11.97 -11.46 -0.31
CA GLY A 91 -10.59 -10.99 -0.42
C GLY A 91 -9.81 -11.58 -1.61
N SER A 92 -8.78 -10.85 -2.03
CA SER A 92 -7.67 -11.31 -2.90
C SER A 92 -8.02 -11.74 -4.34
N LEU A 93 -9.18 -11.33 -4.88
CA LEU A 93 -9.57 -11.66 -6.25
C LEU A 93 -8.84 -10.85 -7.33
N SER A 94 -8.54 -9.57 -7.08
CA SER A 94 -8.17 -8.63 -8.14
C SER A 94 -6.82 -8.88 -8.81
N ILE A 95 -5.83 -9.46 -8.10
CA ILE A 95 -4.46 -9.65 -8.62
C ILE A 95 -3.99 -11.12 -8.56
N GLY A 96 -4.87 -12.06 -8.23
CA GLY A 96 -4.53 -13.50 -8.27
C GLY A 96 -3.67 -13.98 -7.09
N GLY A 97 -3.85 -13.38 -5.92
CA GLY A 97 -3.18 -13.79 -4.67
C GLY A 97 -1.85 -13.09 -4.39
N ARG A 98 -1.39 -13.18 -3.13
CA ARG A 98 -0.19 -12.47 -2.62
C ARG A 98 1.10 -13.30 -2.71
N ASP A 99 1.00 -14.63 -2.73
CA ASP A 99 2.16 -15.51 -2.67
C ASP A 99 2.85 -15.65 -4.02
N LYS A 100 4.15 -15.35 -4.05
CA LYS A 100 5.03 -15.46 -5.23
C LYS A 100 4.45 -14.80 -6.48
N ASN A 101 3.81 -13.64 -6.29
CA ASN A 101 3.18 -12.88 -7.35
C ASN A 101 4.02 -11.64 -7.73
N PRO A 102 4.81 -11.69 -8.81
CA PRO A 102 5.63 -10.56 -9.23
C PRO A 102 4.81 -9.37 -9.70
N ALA A 103 3.61 -9.58 -10.24
CA ALA A 103 2.72 -8.49 -10.64
C ALA A 103 2.23 -7.69 -9.43
N HIS A 104 1.80 -8.40 -8.38
CA HIS A 104 1.41 -7.78 -7.10
C HIS A 104 2.59 -7.04 -6.46
N ALA A 105 3.76 -7.68 -6.38
CA ALA A 105 4.94 -7.08 -5.77
C ALA A 105 5.43 -5.83 -6.51
N TYR A 106 5.26 -5.78 -7.84
CA TYR A 106 5.56 -4.60 -8.63
C TYR A 106 4.65 -3.43 -8.24
N TYR A 107 3.33 -3.62 -8.27
CA TYR A 107 2.38 -2.55 -7.92
C TYR A 107 2.48 -2.10 -6.47
N ASP A 108 2.58 -3.04 -5.52
CA ASP A 108 2.72 -2.71 -4.10
C ASP A 108 3.92 -1.83 -3.82
N LEU A 109 5.07 -2.14 -4.44
CA LEU A 109 6.26 -1.35 -4.21
C LEU A 109 6.15 0.03 -4.87
N GLN A 110 5.55 0.14 -6.06
CA GLN A 110 5.27 1.43 -6.69
C GLN A 110 4.37 2.29 -5.80
N GLY A 111 3.21 1.76 -5.40
CA GLY A 111 2.25 2.45 -4.55
C GLY A 111 2.87 2.86 -3.21
N SER A 112 3.61 1.96 -2.58
CA SER A 112 4.33 2.25 -1.33
C SER A 112 5.36 3.38 -1.46
N LEU A 113 6.14 3.40 -2.54
CA LEU A 113 7.14 4.45 -2.79
C LEU A 113 6.47 5.80 -3.08
N VAL A 114 5.43 5.82 -3.93
CA VAL A 114 4.64 7.02 -4.23
C VAL A 114 3.99 7.58 -2.98
N PHE A 115 3.26 6.75 -2.23
CA PHE A 115 2.55 7.14 -1.01
C PHE A 115 3.51 7.74 0.02
N ARG A 116 4.63 7.07 0.31
CA ARG A 116 5.62 7.58 1.27
C ARG A 116 6.33 8.83 0.77
N PHE A 117 6.55 8.96 -0.53
CA PHE A 117 7.08 10.20 -1.10
C PHE A 117 6.14 11.39 -0.88
N LEU A 118 4.82 11.18 -1.02
CA LEU A 118 3.82 12.23 -0.87
C LEU A 118 3.55 12.61 0.59
N HIS A 119 3.67 11.65 1.52
CA HIS A 119 3.19 11.84 2.91
C HIS A 119 4.29 11.85 3.97
N LEU A 120 5.51 11.40 3.70
CA LEU A 120 6.63 11.50 4.64
C LEU A 120 7.44 12.80 4.46
N GLY A 121 8.03 13.26 5.56
CA GLY A 121 9.08 14.27 5.50
C GLY A 121 10.32 13.74 4.77
N ARG A 122 11.03 14.64 4.07
CA ARG A 122 12.16 14.32 3.17
C ARG A 122 13.19 13.34 3.77
N LEU A 123 13.65 13.58 4.99
CA LEU A 123 14.66 12.73 5.63
C LEU A 123 14.15 11.31 5.88
N ARG A 124 12.90 11.16 6.34
CA ARG A 124 12.30 9.84 6.58
C ARG A 124 12.05 9.10 5.29
N PHE A 125 11.61 9.81 4.26
CA PHE A 125 11.49 9.25 2.93
C PHE A 125 12.84 8.73 2.42
N LEU A 126 13.93 9.50 2.58
CA LEU A 126 15.28 9.07 2.17
C LEU A 126 15.72 7.80 2.92
N VAL A 127 15.53 7.73 4.24
CA VAL A 127 15.86 6.53 5.03
C VAL A 127 15.06 5.32 4.52
N PHE A 128 13.75 5.48 4.31
CA PHE A 128 12.91 4.44 3.73
C PHE A 128 13.36 4.02 2.33
N TYR A 129 13.64 4.99 1.45
CA TYR A 129 14.08 4.73 0.08
C TYR A 129 15.40 3.94 0.05
N PHE A 130 16.41 4.35 0.84
CA PHE A 130 17.68 3.64 0.90
C PHE A 130 17.55 2.24 1.52
N SER A 131 16.63 2.02 2.46
CA SER A 131 16.38 0.69 3.00
C SER A 131 15.77 -0.25 1.94
N ILE A 132 14.89 0.26 1.07
CA ILE A 132 14.37 -0.47 -0.09
C ILE A 132 15.49 -0.79 -1.08
N VAL A 133 16.32 0.18 -1.44
CA VAL A 133 17.47 -0.03 -2.35
C VAL A 133 18.39 -1.12 -1.79
N PHE A 134 18.76 -1.02 -0.50
CA PHE A 134 19.61 -2.02 0.15
C PHE A 134 18.97 -3.42 0.17
N SER A 135 17.66 -3.51 0.44
CA SER A 135 16.92 -4.78 0.40
C SER A 135 16.95 -5.42 -0.99
N ILE A 136 16.74 -4.63 -2.06
CA ILE A 136 16.81 -5.10 -3.45
C ILE A 136 18.22 -5.56 -3.82
N LEU A 137 19.26 -4.82 -3.39
CA LEU A 137 20.66 -5.20 -3.62
C LEU A 137 21.01 -6.51 -2.91
N LYS A 138 20.62 -6.65 -1.64
CA LYS A 138 20.82 -7.89 -0.85
C LYS A 138 20.11 -9.08 -1.50
N GLY A 139 18.87 -8.89 -1.97
CA GLY A 139 18.11 -9.91 -2.70
C GLY A 139 18.80 -10.32 -4.01
N SER A 140 19.27 -9.34 -4.78
CA SER A 140 20.03 -9.57 -6.02
C SER A 140 21.32 -10.34 -5.77
N LEU A 141 22.07 -10.00 -4.72
CA LEU A 141 23.30 -10.69 -4.34
C LEU A 141 23.04 -12.15 -3.93
N LYS A 142 22.01 -12.39 -3.10
CA LYS A 142 21.57 -13.74 -2.72
C LYS A 142 21.19 -14.57 -3.95
N ASN A 143 20.54 -13.94 -4.93
CA ASN A 143 20.16 -14.60 -6.17
C ASN A 143 21.36 -14.94 -7.06
N ALA A 144 22.35 -14.06 -7.13
CA ALA A 144 23.61 -14.31 -7.83
C ALA A 144 24.36 -15.48 -7.19
N PHE A 145 24.46 -15.49 -5.86
CA PHE A 145 25.07 -16.59 -5.11
C PHE A 145 24.38 -17.93 -5.43
N LYS A 146 23.05 -18.02 -5.30
CA LYS A 146 22.31 -19.24 -5.65
C LYS A 146 22.59 -19.75 -7.07
N ARG A 147 22.72 -18.84 -8.05
CA ARG A 147 23.07 -19.19 -9.43
C ARG A 147 24.47 -19.78 -9.54
N VAL A 148 25.46 -19.19 -8.87
CA VAL A 148 26.85 -19.70 -8.84
C VAL A 148 26.90 -21.12 -8.26
N PHE A 149 26.08 -21.42 -7.25
CA PHE A 149 26.00 -22.75 -6.62
C PHE A 149 25.00 -23.71 -7.28
N GLY A 150 24.48 -23.40 -8.48
CA GLY A 150 23.57 -24.30 -9.21
C GLY A 150 22.21 -24.52 -8.54
N ILE A 151 21.81 -23.68 -7.59
CA ILE A 151 20.53 -23.78 -6.87
C ILE A 151 19.43 -23.13 -7.72
N SER A 152 18.29 -23.81 -7.89
CA SER A 152 17.13 -23.26 -8.60
C SER A 152 16.70 -21.92 -8.00
N ASN A 153 16.42 -20.94 -8.86
CA ASN A 153 16.13 -19.58 -8.42
C ASN A 153 15.05 -18.89 -9.25
N ASP A 154 13.88 -18.67 -8.64
CA ASP A 154 12.86 -17.78 -9.18
C ASP A 154 13.27 -16.32 -8.95
N THR A 155 13.65 -15.65 -10.03
CA THR A 155 14.12 -14.26 -10.00
C THR A 155 13.03 -13.24 -10.27
N ASN A 156 11.80 -13.67 -10.56
CA ASN A 156 10.74 -12.75 -10.97
C ASN A 156 10.36 -11.77 -9.86
N MET A 157 10.33 -12.21 -8.60
CA MET A 157 10.08 -11.33 -7.46
C MET A 157 11.12 -10.22 -7.34
N SER A 158 12.41 -10.56 -7.44
CA SER A 158 13.49 -9.55 -7.38
C SER A 158 13.50 -8.63 -8.60
N ARG A 159 13.17 -9.15 -9.78
CA ARG A 159 12.98 -8.34 -10.99
C ARG A 159 11.81 -7.37 -10.84
N ALA A 160 10.71 -7.80 -10.22
CA ALA A 160 9.55 -6.95 -9.94
C ALA A 160 9.92 -5.77 -9.04
N SER A 161 10.57 -6.02 -7.90
CA SER A 161 11.00 -4.93 -7.02
C SER A 161 11.99 -3.97 -7.69
N PHE A 162 12.94 -4.49 -8.48
CA PHE A 162 13.88 -3.65 -9.22
C PHE A 162 13.17 -2.78 -10.29
N ARG A 163 12.23 -3.37 -11.04
CA ARG A 163 11.45 -2.63 -12.05
C ARG A 163 10.57 -1.56 -11.41
N ALA A 164 9.96 -1.85 -10.27
CA ALA A 164 9.17 -0.87 -9.51
C ALA A 164 10.03 0.31 -9.03
N LEU A 165 11.26 0.04 -8.56
CA LEU A 165 12.21 1.08 -8.18
C LEU A 165 12.59 1.97 -9.38
N LEU A 166 12.92 1.39 -10.53
CA LEU A 166 13.21 2.14 -11.75
C LEU A 166 12.03 2.99 -12.21
N TRP A 167 10.82 2.43 -12.17
CA TRP A 167 9.60 3.15 -12.48
C TRP A 167 9.41 4.34 -11.54
N PHE A 168 9.55 4.13 -10.23
CA PHE A 168 9.38 5.19 -9.24
C PHE A 168 10.38 6.33 -9.45
N ASN A 169 11.65 6.00 -9.71
CA ASN A 169 12.68 7.00 -9.98
C ASN A 169 12.36 7.83 -11.23
N LYS A 170 11.81 7.22 -12.29
CA LYS A 170 11.29 7.97 -13.43
C LYS A 170 10.10 8.86 -13.02
N TRP A 171 9.16 8.30 -12.27
CA TRP A 171 7.94 9.00 -11.83
C TRP A 171 8.24 10.22 -10.95
N VAL A 172 9.28 10.20 -10.13
CA VAL A 172 9.71 11.37 -9.31
C VAL A 172 9.95 12.62 -10.17
N PHE A 173 10.42 12.44 -11.41
CA PHE A 173 10.65 13.53 -12.35
C PHE A 173 9.45 13.82 -13.25
N THR A 174 8.70 12.79 -13.67
CA THR A 174 7.60 12.99 -14.62
C THR A 174 6.28 13.37 -13.97
N ARG A 175 6.03 12.91 -12.73
CA ARG A 175 4.74 13.03 -12.02
C ARG A 175 3.54 12.62 -12.88
N GLY A 176 3.76 11.68 -13.79
CA GLY A 176 2.71 11.20 -14.69
C GLY A 176 1.74 10.26 -14.00
N ASP A 177 0.56 10.13 -14.60
CA ASP A 177 -0.46 9.18 -14.18
C ASP A 177 0.03 7.73 -14.32
N ASN A 178 -0.38 6.87 -13.40
CA ASN A 178 -0.11 5.45 -13.44
C ASN A 178 -1.23 4.74 -14.20
N ASN A 179 -0.94 4.34 -15.44
CA ASN A 179 -1.87 3.70 -16.34
C ASN A 179 -2.02 2.18 -16.13
N GLY A 180 -1.43 1.62 -15.08
CA GLY A 180 -1.49 0.17 -14.81
C GLY A 180 -0.64 -0.69 -15.73
N SER A 181 0.35 -0.13 -16.43
CA SER A 181 1.31 -0.96 -17.16
C SER A 181 2.17 -1.77 -16.20
N ASN A 182 2.09 -3.10 -16.30
CA ASN A 182 2.86 -4.02 -15.49
C ASN A 182 3.55 -5.08 -16.37
N PRO A 183 4.89 -5.16 -16.34
CA PRO A 183 5.63 -6.10 -17.18
C PRO A 183 5.55 -7.55 -16.69
N PHE A 184 4.81 -7.82 -15.60
CA PHE A 184 4.63 -9.14 -14.99
C PHE A 184 3.18 -9.61 -15.00
N SER A 185 2.22 -8.79 -15.44
CA SER A 185 0.86 -9.26 -15.75
C SER A 185 0.88 -10.05 -17.06
N ARG A 186 0.16 -11.18 -17.10
CA ARG A 186 -0.07 -11.96 -18.32
C ARG A 186 -1.07 -11.26 -19.22
#